data_AF-U1R1V6-F1
#
_entry.id   AF-U1R1V6-F1
#
_cell.length_a   1.000
_cell.length_b   1.000
_cell.length_c   1.000
_cell.angle_alpha   90.00
_cell.angle_beta   90.00
_cell.angle_gamma   90.00
#
_symmetry.space_group_name_H-M   'P 1'
#
loop_
_entity.id
_entity.type
_entity.pdbx_description
1 polymer ?
#
loop_
_entity_poly.entity_id
_entity_poly.type
_entity_poly.pdbx_seq_one_letter_code
_entity_poly.pdbx_strand_id
1 'polypeptide(L)' 'MIDRLEKEVDMLERHLKVLRMVIGNEPIGIVKMSNETGYPHHKVRYSLRVLEEENLIEPSSQGAITTER' A
#
# COMPACT_ATOMS: atom_id res chain seq x y z
N MET A 1 -13.41 1.88 -22.73
CA MET A 1 -12.38 2.90 -22.41
C MET A 1 -12.58 3.45 -21.01
N ILE A 2 -13.81 3.80 -20.63
CA ILE A 2 -14.16 4.27 -19.27
C ILE A 2 -13.84 3.21 -18.20
N ASP A 3 -14.21 1.93 -18.40
CA ASP A 3 -13.98 0.86 -17.41
C ASP A 3 -12.50 0.59 -17.09
N ARG A 4 -11.61 0.89 -18.03
CA ARG A 4 -10.16 0.76 -17.79
C ARG A 4 -9.68 1.90 -16.91
N LEU A 5 -10.16 3.11 -17.16
CA LEU A 5 -9.84 4.29 -16.37
C LEU A 5 -10.35 4.14 -14.93
N GLU A 6 -11.58 3.66 -14.75
CA GLU A 6 -12.13 3.37 -13.42
C GLU A 6 -11.26 2.40 -12.64
N LYS A 7 -10.81 1.30 -13.27
CA LYS A 7 -9.89 0.35 -12.64
C LYS A 7 -8.55 1.00 -12.26
N GLU A 8 -8.01 1.87 -13.10
CA GLU A 8 -6.75 2.56 -12.80
C GLU A 8 -6.92 3.52 -11.61
N VAL A 9 -8.04 4.25 -11.53
CA VAL A 9 -8.38 5.11 -10.38
C VAL A 9 -8.54 4.29 -9.10
N ASP A 10 -9.27 3.18 -9.13
CA ASP A 10 -9.45 2.28 -7.98
C ASP A 10 -8.11 1.71 -7.47
N MET A 11 -7.19 1.43 -8.39
CA MET A 11 -5.84 0.98 -8.03
C MET A 11 -5.05 2.07 -7.35
N LEU A 12 -5.09 3.29 -7.88
CA LEU A 12 -4.40 4.45 -7.31
C LEU A 12 -4.95 4.79 -5.92
N GLU A 13 -6.28 4.81 -5.74
CA GLU A 13 -6.91 5.07 -4.44
C GLU A 13 -6.42 4.06 -3.40
N ARG A 14 -6.37 2.77 -3.76
CA ARG A 14 -5.85 1.74 -2.89
C ARG A 14 -4.39 1.99 -2.52
N HIS A 15 -3.53 2.33 -3.48
CA HIS A 15 -2.12 2.62 -3.23
C HIS A 15 -1.95 3.79 -2.25
N LEU A 16 -2.70 4.88 -2.45
CA LEU A 16 -2.71 6.02 -1.54
C LEU A 16 -3.21 5.66 -0.14
N LYS A 17 -4.23 4.80 -0.04
CA LYS A 17 -4.75 4.35 1.25
C LYS A 17 -3.74 3.48 2.01
N VAL A 18 -3.03 2.60 1.30
CA VAL A 18 -1.94 1.80 1.88
C VAL A 18 -0.78 2.69 2.32
N LEU A 19 -0.36 3.66 1.50
CA LEU A 19 0.73 4.59 1.86
C LEU A 19 0.40 5.39 3.13
N ARG A 20 -0.81 5.97 3.21
CA ARG A 20 -1.25 6.71 4.41
C ARG A 20 -1.22 5.84 5.67
N MET A 21 -1.51 4.55 5.51
CA MET A 21 -1.50 3.61 6.63
C MET A 21 -0.08 3.32 7.10
N VAL A 22 0.89 3.21 6.19
CA VAL A 22 2.32 3.11 6.56
C VAL A 22 2.76 4.37 7.31
N ILE A 23 2.53 5.56 6.74
CA ILE A 23 2.89 6.85 7.37
C ILE A 23 2.33 6.97 8.80
N GLY A 24 1.11 6.50 9.04
CA GLY A 24 0.46 6.64 10.34
C GLY A 24 0.78 5.53 11.36
N ASN A 25 1.30 4.38 10.93
CA ASN A 25 1.37 3.18 11.78
C ASN A 25 2.67 2.37 11.62
N GLU A 26 3.67 2.90 10.91
CA GLU A 26 4.93 2.22 10.71
C GLU A 26 5.65 1.86 12.04
N PRO A 27 6.30 0.69 12.12
CA PRO A 27 6.28 -0.38 11.12
C PRO A 27 4.95 -1.14 11.10
N ILE A 28 4.41 -1.41 9.91
CA ILE A 28 3.13 -2.11 9.76
C ILE A 28 3.17 -3.24 8.73
N GLY A 29 2.66 -4.41 9.12
CA GLY A 29 2.62 -5.60 8.28
C GLY A 29 1.37 -5.72 7.40
N ILE A 30 1.51 -6.47 6.30
CA ILE A 30 0.45 -6.75 5.32
C ILE A 30 -0.85 -7.29 5.93
N VAL A 31 -0.75 -8.13 6.97
CA VAL A 31 -1.93 -8.72 7.62
C VAL A 31 -2.75 -7.66 8.32
N LYS A 32 -2.10 -6.79 9.11
CA LYS A 32 -2.77 -5.69 9.80
C LYS A 32 -3.40 -4.71 8.80
N MET A 33 -2.69 -4.36 7.73
CA MET A 33 -3.25 -3.50 6.68
C MET A 33 -4.47 -4.12 5.99
N SER A 34 -4.44 -5.42 5.70
CA SER A 34 -5.57 -6.12 5.07
C SER A 34 -6.81 -6.06 5.97
N ASN A 35 -6.62 -6.27 7.27
CA ASN A 35 -7.71 -6.21 8.26
C ASN A 35 -8.28 -4.79 8.40
N GLU A 36 -7.44 -3.76 8.45
CA GLU A 36 -7.87 -2.37 8.63
C GLU A 36 -8.47 -1.74 7.36
N THR A 37 -7.93 -2.08 6.19
CA THR A 37 -8.43 -1.54 4.91
C THR A 37 -9.61 -2.32 4.34
N GLY A 38 -9.78 -3.59 4.72
CA GLY A 38 -10.70 -4.53 4.09
C GLY A 38 -10.24 -5.06 2.73
N TYR A 39 -9.06 -4.65 2.24
CA TYR A 39 -8.53 -5.18 0.99
C TYR A 39 -7.97 -6.59 1.16
N PRO A 40 -8.12 -7.49 0.16
CA PRO A 40 -7.44 -8.78 0.15
C PRO A 40 -5.92 -8.63 0.22
N HIS A 41 -5.24 -9.58 0.89
CA HIS A 41 -3.78 -9.57 1.04
C HIS A 41 -3.02 -9.35 -0.28
N HIS A 42 -3.39 -10.00 -1.38
CA HIS A 42 -2.69 -9.84 -2.66
C HIS A 42 -2.77 -8.41 -3.21
N LYS A 43 -3.87 -7.67 -2.96
CA LYS A 43 -4.01 -6.27 -3.37
C LYS A 43 -3.19 -5.33 -2.49
N VAL A 44 -3.13 -5.60 -1.19
CA VAL A 44 -2.26 -4.86 -0.27
C VAL A 44 -0.80 -5.10 -0.64
N ARG A 45 -0.41 -6.36 -0.85
CA ARG A 45 0.94 -6.74 -1.30
C ARG A 45 1.35 -6.01 -2.57
N TYR A 46 0.47 -6.02 -3.57
CA TYR A 46 0.74 -5.31 -4.82
C TYR A 46 0.94 -3.81 -4.60
N SER A 47 0.16 -3.21 -3.70
CA SER A 47 0.31 -1.80 -3.34
C SER A 47 1.64 -1.51 -2.66
N LEU A 48 2.05 -2.35 -1.70
CA LEU A 48 3.34 -2.21 -1.05
C LEU A 48 4.49 -2.30 -2.05
N ARG A 49 4.43 -3.26 -2.98
CA ARG A 49 5.43 -3.40 -4.03
C ARG A 49 5.55 -2.14 -4.90
N VAL A 50 4.43 -1.57 -5.35
CA VAL A 50 4.43 -0.33 -6.15
C VAL A 50 5.05 0.83 -5.35
N LEU A 51 4.69 0.97 -4.08
CA LEU A 51 5.24 2.04 -3.23
C LEU A 51 6.75 1.86 -2.95
N GLU A 52 7.21 0.62 -2.82
CA GLU A 52 8.63 0.27 -2.69
C GLU A 52 9.40 0.57 -3.98
N GLU A 53 8.86 0.22 -5.15
CA GLU A 53 9.44 0.53 -6.47
C GLU A 53 9.59 2.06 -6.68
N GLU A 54 8.66 2.86 -6.14
CA GLU A 54 8.71 4.33 -6.14
C GLU A 54 9.59 4.94 -5.02
N ASN A 55 10.22 4.10 -4.19
CA ASN A 55 11.05 4.49 -3.04
C ASN A 55 10.31 5.35 -2.00
N LEU A 56 9.00 5.13 -1.83
CA LEU A 56 8.17 5.80 -0.82
C LEU A 56 8.17 5.04 0.52
N ILE A 57 8.41 3.74 0.45
CA ILE A 57 8.51 2.84 1.60
C ILE A 57 9.65 1.84 1.38
N GLU A 58 10.07 1.18 2.45
CA GLU A 58 11.01 0.06 2.42
C GLU A 58 10.55 -1.09 3.34
N PRO A 59 10.94 -2.34 3.03
CA PRO A 59 10.61 -3.48 3.88
C PRO A 59 11.51 -3.52 5.13
N SER A 60 10.90 -3.81 6.29
CA SER A 60 11.61 -4.16 7.52
C SER A 60 11.16 -5.53 8.05
N SER A 61 11.87 -6.04 9.07
CA SER A 61 11.49 -7.29 9.75
C SER A 61 10.13 -7.21 10.47
N GLN A 62 9.65 -6.01 10.80
CA GLN A 62 8.40 -5.78 11.51
C GLN A 62 7.25 -5.28 10.60
N GLY A 63 7.53 -5.00 9.32
CA GLY A 63 6.55 -4.45 8.39
C GLY A 63 7.13 -3.38 7.48
N ALA A 64 6.29 -2.75 6.67
CA ALA A 64 6.70 -1.62 5.85
C ALA A 64 6.91 -0.37 6.72
N ILE A 65 7.94 0.40 6.38
CA ILE A 65 8.27 1.72 6.94
C ILE A 65 8.44 2.72 5.79
N THR A 66 8.24 4.01 6.04
CA THR A 66 8.53 5.09 5.10
C THR A 66 10.04 5.27 4.95
N THR A 67 10.44 5.75 3.78
CA THR A 67 11.81 6.18 3.52
C THR A 67 12.01 7.62 4.03
N GLU A 68 13.24 8.03 4.33
CA GLU A 68 13.57 9.41 4.80
C GLU A 68 13.48 10.50 3.71
N ARG A 69 12.67 10.30 2.67
CA ARG A 69 12.64 11.18 1.49
C ARG A 69 11.92 12.51 1.73
#